data_AF-A0A7W7HTU2-F1
#
_entry.id   AF-A0A7W7HTU2-F1
#
_cell.length_a   1.000
_cell.length_b   1.000
_cell.length_c   1.000
_cell.angle_alpha   90.00
_cell.angle_beta   90.00
_cell.angle_gamma   90.00
#
_symmetry.space_group_name_H-M   'P 1'
#
loop_
_entity.id
_entity.type
_entity.pdbx_description
1 polymer ?
#
loop_
_entity_poly.entity_id
_entity_poly.type
_entity_poly.pdbx_seq_one_letter_code
_entity_poly.pdbx_strand_id
1 'polypeptide(L)'
;MRIRRYVLAALVPATLGTAMFVSPAAAAPAKASEKSLEADIARLTNEQRTAKGCPAATVNAQLTAAARGHSEWMAETGTFSHTGRDNSRFVERAKVAGYARPSSENIAYGYRSADEVVKAWMKSPGHRANILNCKSKAVGVGAVYNAKGDAYYTQVFGF
;
A
#
# COMPACT_ATOMS: atom_id res chain seq x y z
N MET A 1 -84.23 16.22 -42.44
CA MET A 1 -83.04 17.08 -42.65
C MET A 1 -81.97 16.63 -41.65
N ARG A 2 -80.77 16.29 -42.14
CA ARG A 2 -79.68 15.59 -41.40
C ARG A 2 -79.06 16.46 -40.30
N ILE A 3 -78.90 15.93 -39.07
CA ILE A 3 -77.90 16.40 -38.08
C ILE A 3 -77.44 15.16 -37.27
N ARG A 4 -76.35 14.50 -37.69
CA ARG A 4 -74.98 14.49 -37.10
C ARG A 4 -74.87 13.94 -35.66
N ARG A 5 -74.30 12.72 -35.57
CA ARG A 5 -73.73 12.05 -34.39
C ARG A 5 -72.58 12.87 -33.80
N TYR A 6 -72.41 12.93 -32.48
CA TYR A 6 -71.11 12.81 -31.77
C TYR A 6 -71.35 12.49 -30.28
N VAL A 7 -70.94 11.30 -29.84
CA VAL A 7 -70.76 10.97 -28.41
C VAL A 7 -69.29 11.26 -28.11
N LEU A 8 -69.00 12.22 -27.22
CA LEU A 8 -67.65 12.46 -26.72
C LEU A 8 -67.28 11.36 -25.73
N ALA A 9 -66.29 10.54 -26.11
CA ALA A 9 -65.57 9.67 -25.20
C ALA A 9 -64.48 10.50 -24.50
N ALA A 10 -64.50 10.55 -23.17
CA ALA A 10 -63.42 11.12 -22.37
C ALA A 10 -62.25 10.13 -22.34
N LEU A 11 -61.11 10.50 -22.94
CA LEU A 11 -59.83 9.81 -22.73
C LEU A 11 -59.14 10.37 -21.49
N VAL A 12 -58.89 9.50 -20.51
CA VAL A 12 -57.96 9.78 -19.41
C VAL A 12 -56.55 9.41 -19.90
N PRO A 13 -55.55 10.31 -19.86
CA PRO A 13 -54.18 9.96 -20.19
C PRO A 13 -53.55 9.15 -19.04
N ALA A 14 -53.23 7.89 -19.30
CA ALA A 14 -52.36 7.11 -18.42
C ALA A 14 -50.91 7.57 -18.61
N THR A 15 -50.38 8.37 -17.70
CA THR A 15 -48.95 8.70 -17.65
C THR A 15 -48.19 7.52 -17.05
N LEU A 16 -47.51 6.73 -17.89
CA LEU A 16 -46.49 5.78 -17.46
C LEU A 16 -45.29 6.57 -16.90
N GLY A 17 -45.22 6.69 -15.57
CA GLY A 17 -44.02 7.14 -14.89
C GLY A 17 -42.94 6.06 -14.99
N THR A 18 -41.98 6.22 -15.90
CA THR A 18 -40.76 5.42 -15.90
C THR A 18 -39.91 5.82 -14.68
N ALA A 19 -39.95 5.00 -13.63
CA ALA A 19 -38.97 5.09 -12.55
C ALA A 19 -37.59 4.77 -13.14
N MET A 20 -36.72 5.77 -13.24
CA MET A 20 -35.30 5.54 -13.55
C MET A 20 -34.66 4.89 -12.33
N PHE A 21 -34.40 3.58 -12.40
CA PHE A 21 -33.49 2.91 -11.49
C PHE A 21 -32.06 3.34 -11.87
N VAL A 22 -31.50 4.28 -11.12
CA VAL A 22 -30.08 4.58 -11.19
C VAL A 22 -29.35 3.40 -10.53
N SER A 23 -28.82 2.49 -11.34
CA SER A 23 -27.92 1.45 -10.84
C SER A 23 -26.68 2.10 -10.22
N PRO A 24 -26.31 1.80 -8.97
CA PRO A 24 -25.04 2.27 -8.44
C PRO A 24 -23.92 1.60 -9.22
N ALA A 25 -23.12 2.40 -9.94
CA ALA A 25 -21.88 1.92 -10.52
C ALA A 25 -21.03 1.34 -9.39
N ALA A 26 -20.63 0.07 -9.51
CA ALA A 26 -19.73 -0.55 -8.56
C ALA A 26 -18.43 0.26 -8.51
N ALA A 27 -18.19 0.95 -7.41
CA ALA A 27 -16.96 1.68 -7.19
C ALA A 27 -15.79 0.68 -7.27
N ALA A 28 -14.74 1.03 -8.02
CA ALA A 28 -13.50 0.26 -8.00
C ALA A 28 -13.03 0.12 -6.54
N PRO A 29 -12.51 -1.05 -6.13
CA PRO A 29 -12.06 -1.26 -4.76
C PRO A 29 -11.05 -0.17 -4.39
N ALA A 30 -11.28 0.48 -3.25
CA ALA A 30 -10.38 1.51 -2.75
C ALA A 30 -8.98 0.93 -2.52
N LYS A 31 -7.94 1.72 -2.82
CA LYS A 31 -6.56 1.34 -2.51
C LYS A 31 -6.42 1.07 -1.02
N ALA A 32 -5.59 0.10 -0.65
CA ALA A 32 -5.23 -0.13 0.74
C ALA A 32 -4.62 1.15 1.32
N SER A 33 -4.91 1.45 2.59
CA SER A 33 -4.22 2.54 3.27
C SER A 33 -2.72 2.23 3.39
N GLU A 34 -1.87 3.25 3.39
CA GLU A 34 -0.44 3.09 3.61
C GLU A 34 -0.14 2.37 4.93
N LYS A 35 -0.84 2.76 6.00
CA LYS A 35 -0.70 2.12 7.32
C LYS A 35 -1.08 0.64 7.31
N SER A 36 -2.13 0.25 6.57
CA SER A 36 -2.47 -1.17 6.41
C SER A 36 -1.40 -1.92 5.61
N LEU A 37 -0.84 -1.30 4.56
CA LEU A 37 0.26 -1.90 3.81
C LEU A 37 1.48 -2.12 4.69
N GLU A 38 1.88 -1.13 5.49
CA GLU A 38 3.01 -1.23 6.42
C GLU A 38 2.80 -2.39 7.42
N ALA A 39 1.61 -2.49 8.01
CA ALA A 39 1.26 -3.54 8.96
C ALA A 39 1.27 -4.94 8.31
N ASP A 40 0.67 -5.08 7.13
CA ASP A 40 0.62 -6.35 6.40
C ASP A 40 2.00 -6.81 5.93
N ILE A 41 2.84 -5.88 5.44
CA ILE A 41 4.22 -6.18 5.06
C ILE A 41 5.01 -6.70 6.26
N ALA A 42 4.90 -6.04 7.42
CA ALA A 42 5.57 -6.49 8.64
C ALA A 42 5.10 -7.89 9.08
N ARG A 43 3.78 -8.14 9.04
CA ARG A 43 3.19 -9.45 9.33
C ARG A 43 3.71 -10.54 8.38
N LEU A 44 3.59 -10.32 7.07
CA LEU A 44 4.05 -11.27 6.04
C LEU A 44 5.56 -11.52 6.12
N THR A 45 6.34 -10.49 6.43
CA THR A 45 7.78 -10.64 6.69
C THR A 45 8.04 -11.58 7.87
N ASN A 46 7.29 -11.43 8.95
CA ASN A 46 7.42 -12.31 10.12
C ASN A 46 6.92 -13.74 9.84
N GLU A 47 5.95 -13.93 8.97
CA GLU A 47 5.56 -15.27 8.48
C GLU A 47 6.73 -15.95 7.74
N GLN A 48 7.44 -15.22 6.85
CA GLN A 48 8.63 -15.77 6.19
C GLN A 48 9.75 -16.12 7.18
N ARG A 49 9.95 -15.26 8.18
CA ARG A 49 10.97 -15.47 9.23
C ARG A 49 10.67 -16.69 10.08
N THR A 50 9.45 -16.80 10.58
CA THR A 50 9.01 -17.91 11.43
C THR A 50 8.98 -19.23 10.65
N ALA A 51 8.54 -19.23 9.39
CA ALA A 51 8.61 -20.40 8.52
C ALA A 51 10.05 -20.93 8.30
N LYS A 52 11.07 -20.05 8.40
CA LYS A 52 12.48 -20.43 8.31
C LYS A 52 13.12 -20.84 9.65
N GLY A 53 12.38 -20.70 10.74
CA GLY A 53 12.85 -20.94 12.11
C GLY A 53 13.53 -19.73 12.77
N CYS A 54 13.42 -18.53 12.18
CA CYS A 54 13.87 -17.31 12.84
C CYS A 54 12.80 -16.77 13.80
N PRO A 55 13.19 -16.07 14.88
CA PRO A 55 12.26 -15.27 15.67
C PRO A 55 11.59 -14.18 14.83
N ALA A 56 10.32 -13.90 15.11
CA ALA A 56 9.64 -12.73 14.59
C ALA A 56 10.39 -11.45 15.03
N ALA A 57 10.56 -10.51 14.11
CA ALA A 57 11.11 -9.20 14.42
C ALA A 57 10.00 -8.30 14.99
N THR A 58 10.31 -7.56 16.05
CA THR A 58 9.41 -6.58 16.65
C THR A 58 9.31 -5.35 15.76
N VAL A 59 8.09 -4.88 15.49
CA VAL A 59 7.89 -3.61 14.79
C VAL A 59 8.40 -2.48 15.67
N ASN A 60 9.34 -1.69 15.16
CA ASN A 60 9.98 -0.60 15.89
C ASN A 60 9.62 0.76 15.26
N ALA A 61 9.16 1.70 16.08
CA ALA A 61 8.68 3.00 15.62
C ALA A 61 9.79 3.87 15.00
N GLN A 62 11.03 3.79 15.50
CA GLN A 62 12.17 4.56 14.99
C GLN A 62 12.59 4.05 13.60
N LEU A 63 12.69 2.73 13.43
CA LEU A 63 12.93 2.13 12.12
C LEU A 63 11.79 2.41 11.14
N THR A 64 10.54 2.41 11.62
CA THR A 64 9.36 2.74 10.82
C THR A 64 9.42 4.19 10.34
N ALA A 65 9.76 5.14 11.21
CA ALA A 65 9.95 6.54 10.83
C ALA A 65 11.06 6.70 9.77
N ALA A 66 12.20 6.03 9.95
CA ALA A 66 13.29 6.06 8.98
C ALA A 66 12.90 5.47 7.61
N ALA A 67 12.19 4.33 7.62
CA ALA A 67 11.72 3.67 6.41
C ALA A 67 10.65 4.50 5.67
N ARG A 68 9.71 5.09 6.43
CA ARG A 68 8.67 5.94 5.87
C ARG A 68 9.24 7.20 5.25
N GLY A 69 10.11 7.92 5.95
CA GLY A 69 10.76 9.12 5.40
C GLY A 69 11.56 8.85 4.11
N HIS A 70 12.19 7.68 3.98
CA HIS A 70 12.85 7.29 2.73
C HIS A 70 11.85 7.00 1.60
N SER A 71 10.74 6.35 1.93
CA SER A 71 9.66 6.08 0.96
C SER A 71 8.97 7.37 0.51
N GLU A 72 8.77 8.33 1.41
CA GLU A 72 8.28 9.68 1.11
C GLU A 72 9.22 10.37 0.12
N TRP A 73 10.52 10.38 0.41
CA TRP A 73 11.51 10.98 -0.50
C TRP A 73 11.53 10.30 -1.90
N MET A 74 11.46 8.96 -1.96
CA MET A 74 11.40 8.26 -3.25
C MET A 74 10.10 8.59 -4.00
N ALA A 75 8.97 8.65 -3.31
CA ALA A 75 7.68 8.99 -3.89
C ALA A 75 7.60 10.45 -4.38
N GLU A 76 8.18 11.38 -3.64
CA GLU A 76 8.26 12.81 -3.97
C GLU A 76 9.15 13.07 -5.20
N THR A 77 10.31 12.42 -5.26
CA THR A 77 11.32 12.67 -6.30
C THR A 77 11.18 11.78 -7.53
N GLY A 78 10.43 10.69 -7.42
CA GLY A 78 10.39 9.63 -8.43
C GLY A 78 11.69 8.82 -8.53
N THR A 79 12.65 9.03 -7.62
CA THR A 79 13.93 8.31 -7.62
C THR A 79 13.80 6.98 -6.90
N PHE A 80 14.38 5.91 -7.47
CA PHE A 80 14.45 4.59 -6.83
C PHE A 80 15.91 4.26 -6.47
N SER A 81 16.27 4.45 -5.20
CA SER A 81 17.65 4.33 -4.72
C SER A 81 17.71 4.00 -3.23
N HIS A 82 18.75 3.28 -2.81
CA HIS A 82 19.08 3.11 -1.37
C HIS A 82 19.69 4.39 -0.77
N THR A 83 20.30 5.23 -1.61
CA THR A 83 20.83 6.54 -1.24
C THR A 83 19.69 7.56 -1.31
N GLY A 84 19.37 8.15 -0.16
CA GLY A 84 18.24 9.06 0.00
C GLY A 84 18.63 10.53 -0.05
N ARG A 85 17.77 11.38 0.52
CA ARG A 85 18.00 12.82 0.70
C ARG A 85 19.39 13.09 1.26
N ASP A 86 20.08 14.08 0.69
CA ASP A 86 21.42 14.53 1.08
C ASP A 86 22.48 13.40 1.09
N ASN A 87 22.36 12.46 0.16
CA ASN A 87 23.21 11.26 0.05
C ASN A 87 23.15 10.33 1.27
N SER A 88 22.07 10.39 2.06
CA SER A 88 21.93 9.57 3.26
C SER A 88 21.83 8.07 2.95
N ARG A 89 22.42 7.25 3.80
CA ARG A 89 22.24 5.79 3.81
C ARG A 89 21.22 5.37 4.87
N PHE A 90 20.67 4.17 4.75
CA PHE A 90 19.70 3.65 5.73
C PHE A 90 20.21 3.70 7.18
N VAL A 91 21.53 3.49 7.38
CA VAL A 91 22.17 3.55 8.70
C VAL A 91 22.06 4.95 9.31
N GLU A 92 22.28 5.99 8.51
CA GLU A 92 22.18 7.37 8.96
C GLU A 92 20.72 7.75 9.23
N ARG A 93 19.80 7.39 8.33
CA ARG A 93 18.36 7.63 8.52
C ARG A 93 17.83 6.98 9.80
N ALA A 94 18.21 5.73 10.06
CA ALA A 94 17.82 5.01 11.28
C ALA A 94 18.41 5.66 12.54
N LYS A 95 19.67 6.10 12.51
CA LYS A 95 20.31 6.80 13.64
C LYS A 95 19.67 8.16 13.92
N VAL A 96 19.34 8.93 12.88
CA VAL A 96 18.59 10.19 13.01
C VAL A 96 17.22 9.96 13.63
N ALA A 97 16.54 8.85 13.29
CA ALA A 97 15.30 8.43 13.93
C ALA A 97 15.49 7.86 15.36
N GLY A 98 16.73 7.79 15.86
CA GLY A 98 17.07 7.33 17.21
C GLY A 98 17.33 5.83 17.35
N TYR A 99 17.39 5.07 16.26
CA TYR A 99 17.68 3.64 16.30
C TYR A 99 19.18 3.37 16.10
N ALA A 100 19.84 2.80 17.12
CA ALA A 100 21.30 2.74 17.18
C ALA A 100 21.95 1.70 16.25
N ARG A 101 21.29 0.55 16.01
CA ARG A 101 21.91 -0.64 15.39
C ARG A 101 21.11 -1.20 14.20
N PRO A 102 20.86 -0.40 13.15
CA PRO A 102 20.22 -0.90 11.93
C PRO A 102 21.10 -1.97 11.27
N SER A 103 20.50 -3.00 10.70
CA SER A 103 21.19 -4.16 10.15
C SER A 103 21.12 -4.26 8.63
N SER A 104 19.99 -3.89 8.01
CA SER A 104 19.82 -3.94 6.55
C SER A 104 18.60 -3.17 6.07
N GLU A 105 18.51 -2.97 4.75
CA GLU A 105 17.39 -2.31 4.07
C GLU A 105 16.95 -3.10 2.82
N ASN A 106 15.64 -3.15 2.60
CA ASN A 106 15.01 -3.53 1.34
C ASN A 106 14.16 -2.36 0.83
N ILE A 107 14.17 -2.12 -0.49
CA ILE A 107 13.28 -1.15 -1.14
C ILE A 107 12.53 -1.81 -2.30
N ALA A 108 11.36 -1.27 -2.62
CA ALA A 108 10.57 -1.65 -3.79
C ALA A 108 9.65 -0.51 -4.21
N TYR A 109 9.11 -0.56 -5.42
CA TYR A 109 8.05 0.35 -5.86
C TYR A 109 7.12 -0.35 -6.87
N GLY A 110 5.90 0.17 -7.04
CA GLY A 110 4.97 -0.23 -8.10
C GLY A 110 4.17 -1.52 -7.85
N TYR A 111 4.44 -2.24 -6.75
CA TYR A 111 3.61 -3.36 -6.33
C TYR A 111 2.26 -2.89 -5.78
N ARG A 112 1.21 -3.69 -5.96
CA ARG A 112 -0.16 -3.31 -5.61
C ARG A 112 -0.60 -3.78 -4.23
N SER A 113 0.13 -4.71 -3.64
CA SER A 113 -0.21 -5.30 -2.34
C SER A 113 1.03 -5.67 -1.53
N ALA A 114 0.83 -5.84 -0.22
CA ALA A 114 1.83 -6.34 0.70
C ALA A 114 2.34 -7.74 0.32
N ASP A 115 1.45 -8.60 -0.15
CA ASP A 115 1.78 -9.95 -0.62
C ASP A 115 2.72 -9.91 -1.84
N GLU A 116 2.41 -9.08 -2.84
CA GLU A 116 3.24 -8.93 -4.04
C GLU A 116 4.65 -8.44 -3.70
N VAL A 117 4.78 -7.40 -2.88
CA VAL A 117 6.10 -6.84 -2.53
C VAL A 117 6.94 -7.79 -1.69
N VAL A 118 6.34 -8.47 -0.70
CA VAL A 118 7.07 -9.47 0.11
C VAL A 118 7.47 -10.67 -0.74
N LYS A 119 6.60 -11.16 -1.63
CA LYS A 119 6.97 -12.21 -2.60
C LYS A 119 8.12 -11.78 -3.51
N ALA A 120 8.11 -10.54 -3.98
CA ALA A 120 9.19 -10.00 -4.80
C ALA A 120 10.53 -9.94 -4.04
N TRP A 121 10.52 -9.44 -2.80
CA TRP A 121 11.71 -9.47 -1.94
C TRP A 121 12.21 -10.90 -1.66
N MET A 122 11.30 -11.85 -1.41
CA MET A 122 11.67 -13.25 -1.17
C MET A 122 12.24 -13.98 -2.39
N LYS A 123 11.96 -13.48 -3.61
CA LYS A 123 12.54 -13.96 -4.87
C LYS A 123 13.91 -13.33 -5.18
N SER A 124 14.26 -12.21 -4.55
CA SER A 124 15.58 -11.57 -4.69
C SER A 124 16.54 -12.10 -3.63
N PRO A 125 17.69 -12.70 -4.01
CA PRO A 125 18.64 -13.27 -3.04
C PRO A 125 19.09 -12.27 -1.96
N GLY A 126 19.41 -11.02 -2.34
CA GLY A 126 19.85 -9.98 -1.40
C GLY A 126 18.73 -9.57 -0.44
N HIS A 127 17.53 -9.30 -0.95
CA HIS A 127 16.40 -8.89 -0.10
C HIS A 127 15.94 -10.03 0.82
N ARG A 128 15.93 -11.27 0.31
CA ARG A 128 15.63 -12.48 1.07
C ARG A 128 16.64 -12.68 2.21
N ALA A 129 17.93 -12.47 1.96
CA ALA A 129 18.97 -12.59 2.99
C ALA A 129 18.73 -11.60 4.15
N ASN A 130 18.28 -10.38 3.84
CA ASN A 130 17.90 -9.39 4.86
C ASN A 130 16.72 -9.87 5.72
N ILE A 131 15.63 -10.32 5.07
CA ILE A 131 14.42 -10.80 5.76
C ILE A 131 14.73 -12.00 6.65
N LEU A 132 15.48 -12.98 6.14
CA LEU A 132 15.78 -14.24 6.81
C LEU A 132 17.01 -14.18 7.74
N ASN A 133 17.56 -13.00 8.01
CA ASN A 133 18.61 -12.86 8.99
C ASN A 133 18.02 -13.03 10.41
N CYS A 134 18.19 -14.23 10.99
CA CYS A 134 17.66 -14.54 12.33
C CYS A 134 18.29 -13.70 13.45
N LYS A 135 19.39 -12.96 13.19
CA LYS A 135 19.99 -12.04 14.18
C LYS A 135 19.22 -10.72 14.29
N SER A 136 18.48 -10.31 13.26
CA SER A 136 17.65 -9.11 13.32
C SER A 136 16.51 -9.33 14.30
N LYS A 137 16.30 -8.39 15.22
CA LYS A 137 15.25 -8.42 16.25
C LYS A 137 14.16 -7.39 16.03
N ALA A 138 14.42 -6.37 15.22
CA ALA A 138 13.49 -5.30 14.92
C ALA A 138 13.29 -5.11 13.42
N VAL A 139 12.12 -4.61 13.04
CA VAL A 139 11.78 -4.20 11.68
C VAL A 139 11.00 -2.89 11.71
N GLY A 140 11.23 -2.01 10.75
CA GLY A 140 10.37 -0.89 10.43
C GLY A 140 9.99 -0.94 8.96
N VAL A 141 8.76 -0.56 8.64
CA VAL A 141 8.24 -0.56 7.28
C VAL A 141 7.64 0.80 6.98
N GLY A 142 8.00 1.38 5.84
CA GLY A 142 7.37 2.55 5.28
C GLY A 142 6.71 2.21 3.94
N ALA A 143 5.47 2.62 3.76
CA ALA A 143 4.78 2.55 2.47
C ALA A 143 4.16 3.91 2.15
N VAL A 144 4.46 4.46 0.97
CA VAL A 144 4.00 5.78 0.57
C VAL A 144 3.57 5.80 -0.88
N TYR A 145 2.39 6.32 -1.16
CA TYR A 145 1.92 6.53 -2.53
C TYR A 145 2.49 7.84 -3.11
N ASN A 146 2.96 7.79 -4.35
CA ASN A 146 3.21 9.00 -5.13
C ASN A 146 1.89 9.62 -5.64
N ALA A 147 1.96 10.77 -6.30
CA ALA A 147 0.79 11.45 -6.87
C ALA A 147 0.05 10.65 -7.95
N LYS A 148 0.73 9.69 -8.62
CA LYS A 148 0.12 8.77 -9.60
C LYS A 148 -0.53 7.56 -8.90
N GLY A 149 -0.29 7.44 -7.60
CA GLY A 149 -0.79 6.39 -6.75
C GLY A 149 -0.08 5.04 -6.91
N ASP A 150 1.17 5.07 -7.37
CA ASP A 150 2.11 3.96 -7.23
C ASP A 150 2.74 4.01 -5.83
N ALA A 151 2.84 2.87 -5.16
CA ALA A 151 3.44 2.79 -3.85
C ALA A 151 4.96 2.60 -3.92
N TYR A 152 5.68 3.27 -3.03
CA TYR A 152 7.08 3.07 -2.71
C TYR A 152 7.17 2.44 -1.32
N TYR A 153 8.08 1.49 -1.19
CA TYR A 153 8.24 0.67 0.00
C TYR A 153 9.68 0.70 0.46
N THR A 154 9.88 0.87 1.76
CA THR A 154 11.16 0.66 2.43
C THR A 154 10.93 -0.24 3.64
N GLN A 155 11.81 -1.20 3.83
CA GLN A 155 11.86 -2.06 5.01
C GLN A 155 13.27 -2.01 5.59
N VAL A 156 13.39 -1.62 6.86
CA VAL A 156 14.68 -1.53 7.57
C VAL A 156 14.67 -2.48 8.75
N PHE A 157 15.72 -3.29 8.89
CA PHE A 157 15.89 -4.20 10.02
C PHE A 157 16.90 -3.66 11.04
N GLY A 158 16.88 -4.20 12.25
CA GLY A 158 17.81 -3.86 13.32
C GLY A 158 18.10 -5.01 14.28
N PHE A 159 19.24 -4.93 14.98
CA PHE A 159 19.71 -5.94 15.95
C PHE A 159 19.18 -5.74 17.38
#